data_AF-A0A5K0Y875-F1
#
_entry.id   AF-A0A5K0Y875-F1
#
_cell.length_a   1.000
_cell.length_b   1.000
_cell.length_c   1.000
_cell.angle_alpha   90.00
_cell.angle_beta   90.00
_cell.angle_gamma   90.00
#
_symmetry.space_group_name_H-M   'P 1'
#
loop_
_entity.id
_entity.type
_entity.pdbx_description
1 polymer ?
#
loop_
_entity_poly.entity_id
_entity_poly.type
_entity_poly.pdbx_seq_one_letter_code
_entity_poly.pdbx_strand_id
1 'polypeptide(L)'
;MVGKVSTKADVYNYGILLLEMFTGRKPADEQFDGDFSLRQWVTEAFPVAISDVIDNHHLNESNTTPTERSAAMNELLVMIMEIGLSCSNVSANERMDMKEVVVWLRRIQHKTKMIEG
;
A
#
# COMPACT_ATOMS: atom_id res chain seq x y z
N MET A 1 7.09 -27.94 1.37
CA MET A 1 7.38 -27.15 2.58
C MET A 1 6.05 -26.69 3.15
N VAL A 2 5.74 -27.04 4.40
CA VAL A 2 4.54 -26.51 5.08
C VAL A 2 4.89 -25.10 5.55
N GLY A 3 4.18 -24.10 5.05
CA GLY A 3 4.37 -22.71 5.46
C GLY A 3 4.14 -22.57 6.96
N LYS A 4 5.07 -21.91 7.65
CA LYS A 4 4.95 -21.69 9.10
C LYS A 4 3.88 -20.62 9.33
N VAL A 5 2.71 -21.05 9.78
CA VAL A 5 1.65 -20.14 10.23
C VAL A 5 2.15 -19.34 11.42
N SER A 6 2.05 -18.02 11.35
CA SER A 6 2.41 -17.11 12.44
C SER A 6 1.74 -15.76 12.24
N THR A 7 1.53 -15.02 13.32
CA THR A 7 0.99 -13.66 13.25
C THR A 7 1.82 -12.75 12.33
N LYS A 8 3.15 -12.88 12.31
CA LYS A 8 4.00 -12.11 11.40
C LYS A 8 3.86 -12.53 9.94
N ALA A 9 3.51 -13.80 9.66
CA ALA A 9 3.16 -14.23 8.31
C ALA A 9 1.80 -13.65 7.87
N ASP A 10 0.82 -13.60 8.76
CA ASP A 10 -0.47 -12.96 8.49
C ASP A 10 -0.32 -11.46 8.21
N VAL A 11 0.54 -10.77 8.97
CA VAL A 11 0.90 -9.35 8.72
C VAL A 11 1.55 -9.16 7.35
N TYR A 12 2.46 -10.05 6.96
CA TYR A 12 3.09 -9.98 5.64
C TYR A 12 2.04 -10.11 4.53
N ASN A 13 1.17 -11.11 4.62
CA ASN A 13 0.12 -11.34 3.65
C ASN A 13 -0.87 -10.17 3.61
N TYR A 14 -1.21 -9.58 4.77
CA TYR A 14 -1.99 -8.35 4.83
C TYR A 14 -1.32 -7.20 4.06
N GLY A 15 0.00 -7.02 4.24
CA GLY A 15 0.77 -6.02 3.49
C GLY A 15 0.69 -6.24 1.99
N ILE A 16 0.91 -7.48 1.52
CA ILE A 16 0.82 -7.83 0.09
C ILE A 16 -0.59 -7.59 -0.46
N LEU A 17 -1.63 -7.99 0.27
CA LEU A 17 -3.03 -7.75 -0.13
C LEU A 17 -3.34 -6.26 -0.25
N LEU A 18 -2.79 -5.42 0.63
CA LEU A 18 -2.96 -3.98 0.55
C LEU A 18 -2.28 -3.40 -0.69
N LEU A 19 -1.05 -3.86 -1.01
CA LEU A 19 -0.35 -3.45 -2.23
C LEU A 19 -1.11 -3.91 -3.48
N GLU A 20 -1.56 -5.17 -3.52
CA GLU A 20 -2.35 -5.73 -4.62
C GLU A 20 -3.64 -4.93 -4.84
N MET A 21 -4.36 -4.61 -3.75
CA MET A 21 -5.60 -3.86 -3.81
C MET A 21 -5.41 -2.50 -4.47
N PHE A 22 -4.39 -1.72 -4.09
CA PHE A 22 -4.23 -0.35 -4.59
C PHE A 22 -3.54 -0.26 -5.95
N THR A 23 -2.68 -1.24 -6.28
CA THR A 23 -2.02 -1.29 -7.59
C THR A 23 -2.83 -2.00 -8.67
N GLY A 24 -3.84 -2.80 -8.27
CA GLY A 24 -4.59 -3.65 -9.18
C GLY A 24 -3.76 -4.81 -9.77
N ARG A 25 -2.58 -5.09 -9.19
CA ARG A 25 -1.64 -6.12 -9.68
C ARG A 25 -1.59 -7.30 -8.73
N LYS A 26 -1.59 -8.51 -9.29
CA LYS A 26 -1.47 -9.73 -8.48
C LYS A 26 0.00 -10.04 -8.23
N PRO A 27 0.38 -10.54 -7.05
CA PRO A 27 1.77 -10.96 -6.78
C PRO A 27 2.29 -12.05 -7.72
N ALA A 28 1.39 -12.76 -8.41
CA ALA A 28 1.70 -13.84 -9.34
C ALA A 28 1.51 -13.44 -10.82
N ASP A 29 1.34 -12.15 -11.12
CA ASP A 29 1.35 -11.67 -12.51
C ASP A 29 2.72 -11.97 -13.15
N GLU A 30 2.75 -12.30 -14.45
CA GLU A 30 3.95 -12.76 -15.17
C GLU A 30 5.15 -11.78 -15.08
N GLN A 31 4.88 -10.49 -14.90
CA GLN A 31 5.92 -9.46 -14.74
C GLN A 31 6.69 -9.57 -13.42
N PHE A 32 6.17 -10.32 -12.44
CA PHE A 32 6.81 -10.53 -11.14
C PHE A 32 7.40 -11.94 -11.09
N ASP A 33 8.69 -12.04 -11.36
CA ASP A 33 9.42 -13.30 -11.37
C ASP A 33 10.73 -13.21 -10.58
N GLY A 34 11.21 -14.37 -10.11
CA GLY A 34 12.47 -14.49 -9.39
C GLY A 34 12.62 -13.46 -8.25
N ASP A 35 13.52 -12.51 -8.47
CA ASP A 35 13.88 -11.47 -7.52
C ASP A 35 13.13 -10.15 -7.74
N PHE A 36 12.14 -10.07 -8.63
CA PHE A 36 11.31 -8.88 -8.86
C PHE A 36 9.86 -9.14 -8.45
N SER A 37 9.48 -8.64 -7.28
CA SER A 37 8.15 -8.82 -6.68
C SER A 37 7.30 -7.55 -6.75
N LEU A 38 5.99 -7.70 -6.60
CA LEU A 38 5.04 -6.58 -6.40
C LEU A 38 5.55 -5.58 -5.35
N ARG A 39 6.11 -6.08 -4.24
CA ARG A 39 6.67 -5.23 -3.19
C ARG A 39 7.85 -4.41 -3.70
N GLN A 40 8.77 -5.00 -4.46
CA GLN A 40 9.93 -4.28 -5.00
C GLN A 40 9.50 -3.22 -6.00
N TRP A 41 8.58 -3.55 -6.91
CA TRP A 41 8.02 -2.59 -7.85
C TRP A 41 7.40 -1.37 -7.15
N VAL A 42 6.61 -1.59 -6.07
CA VAL A 42 6.08 -0.48 -5.27
C VAL A 42 7.17 0.25 -4.51
N THR A 43 8.19 -0.45 -3.99
CA THR A 43 9.31 0.16 -3.26
C THR A 43 10.10 1.12 -4.15
N GLU A 44 10.30 0.79 -5.43
CA GLU A 44 11.01 1.62 -6.39
C GLU A 44 10.25 2.91 -6.74
N ALA A 45 8.92 2.86 -6.73
CA ALA A 45 8.07 4.02 -6.96
C ALA A 45 7.88 4.89 -5.70
N PHE A 46 8.05 4.32 -4.51
CA PHE A 46 7.72 4.99 -3.25
C PHE A 46 8.80 6.01 -2.81
N PRO A 47 8.42 7.18 -2.25
CA PRO A 47 7.07 7.74 -2.20
C PRO A 47 6.73 8.64 -3.40
N VAL A 48 7.73 9.02 -4.20
CA VAL A 48 7.64 10.14 -5.16
C VAL A 48 6.80 9.81 -6.40
N ALA A 49 6.98 8.60 -6.94
CA ALA A 49 6.32 8.14 -8.16
C ALA A 49 5.15 7.20 -7.83
N ILE A 50 4.58 7.28 -6.63
CA ILE A 50 3.57 6.30 -6.19
C ILE A 50 2.34 6.30 -7.09
N SER A 51 1.95 7.46 -7.64
CA SER A 51 0.84 7.60 -8.59
C SER A 51 0.99 6.68 -9.81
N ASP A 52 2.22 6.36 -10.20
CA ASP A 52 2.52 5.61 -11.42
C ASP A 52 2.26 4.10 -11.24
N VAL A 53 2.16 3.63 -9.99
CA VAL A 53 1.87 2.23 -9.66
C VAL A 53 0.45 2.01 -9.14
N ILE A 54 -0.32 3.08 -8.87
CA ILE A 54 -1.72 2.98 -8.46
C ILE A 54 -2.61 2.64 -9.67
N ASP A 55 -3.57 1.75 -9.46
CA ASP A 55 -4.60 1.52 -10.47
C ASP A 55 -5.43 2.80 -10.66
N ASN A 56 -5.50 3.27 -11.91
CA ASN A 56 -6.26 4.46 -12.30
C ASN A 56 -7.72 4.40 -11.88
N HIS A 57 -8.32 3.21 -11.70
CA HIS A 57 -9.67 3.10 -11.15
C HIS A 57 -9.82 3.74 -9.76
N HIS A 58 -8.76 3.77 -8.94
CA HIS A 58 -8.76 4.47 -7.65
C HIS A 58 -8.59 5.99 -7.77
N LEU A 59 -8.11 6.48 -8.92
CA LEU A 59 -7.83 7.89 -9.16
C LEU A 59 -8.94 8.59 -9.97
N ASN A 60 -9.81 7.81 -10.63
CA ASN A 60 -10.68 8.31 -11.71
C ASN A 60 -11.98 9.00 -11.28
N GLU A 61 -12.18 9.32 -9.99
CA GLU A 61 -13.36 10.09 -9.57
C GLU A 61 -13.21 11.61 -9.72
N SER A 62 -12.03 12.14 -10.10
CA SER A 62 -11.91 13.58 -10.31
C SER A 62 -10.97 13.95 -11.47
N ASN A 63 -11.55 14.11 -12.67
CA ASN A 63 -10.97 14.84 -13.81
C ASN A 63 -10.83 16.35 -13.50
N THR A 64 -10.15 16.70 -12.41
CA THR A 64 -9.92 18.10 -12.04
C THR A 64 -8.45 18.38 -11.93
N THR A 65 -8.12 19.62 -12.29
CA THR A 65 -6.82 20.29 -12.22
C THR A 65 -5.99 19.92 -10.98
N PRO A 66 -4.68 20.23 -10.93
CA PRO A 66 -3.87 20.11 -9.71
C PRO A 66 -4.54 20.94 -8.60
N THR A 67 -5.35 20.28 -7.81
CA THR A 67 -6.19 20.83 -6.74
C THR A 67 -5.64 20.31 -5.43
N GLU A 68 -5.87 21.05 -4.35
CA GLU A 68 -5.50 20.61 -2.99
C GLU A 68 -6.07 19.23 -2.67
N ARG A 69 -7.24 18.88 -3.23
CA ARG A 69 -7.85 17.54 -3.16
C ARG A 69 -6.96 16.45 -3.78
N SER A 70 -6.35 16.69 -4.92
CA SER A 70 -5.42 15.74 -5.57
C SER A 70 -4.15 15.54 -4.73
N ALA A 71 -3.60 16.62 -4.18
CA ALA A 71 -2.44 16.53 -3.29
C ALA A 71 -2.75 15.77 -2.00
N ALA A 72 -3.90 16.03 -1.37
CA ALA A 72 -4.35 15.32 -0.19
C ALA A 72 -4.61 13.83 -0.46
N MET A 73 -5.18 13.49 -1.63
CA MET A 73 -5.37 12.10 -2.04
C MET A 73 -4.02 11.39 -2.25
N ASN A 74 -3.05 12.03 -2.90
CA ASN A 74 -1.70 11.49 -3.01
C ASN A 74 -1.05 11.27 -1.64
N GLU A 75 -1.24 12.19 -0.68
CA GLU A 75 -0.76 12.01 0.69
C GLU A 75 -1.38 10.76 1.34
N LEU A 76 -2.69 10.52 1.15
CA LEU A 76 -3.36 9.32 1.64
C LEU A 76 -2.79 8.04 1.01
N LEU A 77 -2.56 8.05 -0.31
CA LEU A 77 -1.98 6.91 -1.03
C LEU A 77 -0.57 6.58 -0.53
N VAL A 78 0.27 7.60 -0.31
CA VAL A 78 1.59 7.41 0.30
C VAL A 78 1.46 6.74 1.68
N MET A 79 0.56 7.21 2.55
CA MET A 79 0.38 6.60 3.88
C MET A 79 -0.07 5.14 3.79
N ILE A 80 -1.00 4.82 2.89
CA ILE A 80 -1.50 3.45 2.70
C ILE A 80 -0.37 2.53 2.20
N MET A 81 0.42 3.03 1.24
CA MET A 81 1.54 2.27 0.67
C MET A 81 2.68 2.08 1.68
N GLU A 82 2.93 3.05 2.54
CA GLU A 82 3.87 2.92 3.65
C GLU A 82 3.45 1.81 4.62
N ILE A 83 2.15 1.69 4.93
CA ILE A 83 1.61 0.57 5.72
C ILE A 83 1.87 -0.75 4.99
N GLY A 84 1.55 -0.83 3.69
CA GLY A 84 1.72 -2.03 2.88
C GLY A 84 3.18 -2.51 2.82
N LEU A 85 4.11 -1.60 2.56
CA LEU A 85 5.57 -1.87 2.53
C LEU A 85 6.13 -2.27 3.89
N SER A 86 5.66 -1.63 4.96
CA SER A 86 6.07 -1.92 6.34
C SER A 86 5.55 -3.27 6.83
N CYS A 87 4.30 -3.62 6.51
CA CYS A 87 3.72 -4.92 6.84
C CYS A 87 4.38 -6.05 6.05
N SER A 88 4.70 -5.81 4.78
CA SER A 88 5.32 -6.80 3.88
C SER A 88 6.85 -6.81 3.94
N ASN A 89 7.48 -6.26 4.99
CA ASN A 89 8.94 -6.34 5.12
C ASN A 89 9.42 -7.80 5.08
N VAL A 90 10.51 -8.08 4.37
CA VAL A 90 11.12 -9.42 4.28
C VAL A 90 11.51 -9.93 5.66
N SER A 91 12.09 -9.06 6.50
CA SER A 91 12.42 -9.34 7.90
C SER A 91 11.18 -9.34 8.77
N ALA A 92 10.83 -10.50 9.35
CA ALA A 92 9.66 -10.65 10.23
C ALA A 92 9.68 -9.73 11.47
N ASN A 93 10.88 -9.36 11.94
CA ASN A 93 11.07 -8.50 13.11
C ASN A 93 10.86 -7.02 12.78
N GLU A 94 11.04 -6.63 11.52
CA GLU A 94 10.83 -5.25 11.05
C GLU A 94 9.41 -5.02 10.54
N ARG A 95 8.57 -6.07 10.50
CA ARG A 95 7.16 -5.93 10.12
C ARG A 95 6.40 -5.19 11.20
N MET A 96 5.70 -4.13 10.80
CA MET A 96 4.77 -3.38 11.64
C MET A 96 3.78 -4.31 12.34
N ASP A 97 3.46 -4.06 13.60
CA ASP A 97 2.44 -4.86 14.29
C ASP A 97 1.02 -4.43 13.90
N MET A 98 0.07 -5.37 13.87
CA MET A 98 -1.34 -5.06 13.54
C MET A 98 -1.95 -3.98 14.44
N LYS A 99 -1.47 -3.84 15.69
CA LYS A 99 -1.90 -2.77 16.59
C LYS A 99 -1.50 -1.38 16.06
N GLU A 100 -0.30 -1.27 15.49
CA GLU A 100 0.19 -0.05 14.87
C GLU A 100 -0.54 0.21 13.55
N VAL A 101 -0.76 -0.82 12.73
CA VAL A 101 -1.58 -0.72 11.50
C VAL A 101 -2.94 -0.08 11.81
N VAL A 102 -3.63 -0.52 12.86
CA VAL A 102 -4.91 0.07 13.28
C VAL A 102 -4.79 1.54 13.73
N VAL A 103 -3.66 1.95 14.31
CA VAL A 103 -3.42 3.38 14.63
C VAL A 103 -3.27 4.19 13.34
N TRP A 104 -2.48 3.71 12.39
CA TRP A 104 -2.27 4.39 11.11
C TRP A 104 -3.54 4.47 10.26
N LEU A 105 -4.30 3.38 10.16
CA LEU A 105 -5.58 3.37 9.44
C LEU A 105 -6.59 4.34 10.06
N ARG A 106 -6.63 4.49 11.39
CA ARG A 106 -7.47 5.51 12.04
C ARG A 106 -7.05 6.93 11.69
N ARG A 107 -5.75 7.20 11.54
CA ARG A 107 -5.24 8.50 11.09
C ARG A 107 -5.66 8.79 9.65
N ILE A 108 -5.51 7.82 8.76
CA ILE A 108 -5.95 7.89 7.36
C ILE A 108 -7.46 8.17 7.31
N GLN A 109 -8.27 7.37 8.01
CA GLN A 109 -9.72 7.55 8.06
C GLN A 109 -10.13 8.95 8.56
N HIS A 110 -9.42 9.49 9.55
CA HIS A 110 -9.69 10.85 10.03
C HIS A 110 -9.35 11.91 8.96
N LYS A 111 -8.21 11.75 8.27
CA LYS A 111 -7.82 12.64 7.15
C LYS A 111 -8.81 12.57 5.99
N THR A 112 -9.24 11.38 5.57
CA THR A 112 -10.23 11.20 4.49
C THR A 112 -11.52 11.97 4.77
N LYS A 113 -12.04 11.89 6.01
CA LYS A 113 -13.24 12.64 6.43
C LYS A 113 -13.09 14.16 6.34
N MET A 114 -11.87 14.69 6.46
CA MET A 114 -11.62 16.13 6.30
C MET A 114 -11.54 16.56 4.83
N ILE A 115 -11.26 15.64 3.91
CA ILE A 115 -11.18 15.89 2.46
C ILE A 115 -12.58 15.83 1.82
N GLU A 116 -13.44 14.93 2.32
CA GLU A 116 -14.83 14.75 1.90
C GLU A 116 -15.80 15.76 2.54
N GLY A 117 -15.33 16.50 3.56
CA GLY A 117 -16.09 17.49 4.32
C GLY A 117 -16.42 18.75 3.54
#